data_AF-A0A5K1IK55-F1
#
_entry.id   AF-A0A5K1IK55-F1
#
_cell.length_a   1.000
_cell.length_b   1.000
_cell.length_c   1.000
_cell.angle_alpha   90.00
_cell.angle_beta   90.00
_cell.angle_gamma   90.00
#
_symmetry.space_group_name_H-M   'P 1'
#
loop_
_entity.id
_entity.type
_entity.pdbx_description
1 polymer ?
#
loop_
_entity_poly.entity_id
_entity_poly.type
_entity_poly.pdbx_seq_one_letter_code
_entity_poly.pdbx_strand_id
1 'polypeptide(L)'
;MTEQEIAGEINGYKQQLEQSDYKVMKAVERIFSASSITDLLSAIAAAAKEVAEIISQRQTWRDRINELEAMEPDQPEAPQE
;
A
#
# COMPACT_ATOMS: atom_id res chain seq x y z
N MET A 1 10.46 -12.79 15.26
CA MET A 1 8.99 -12.90 15.08
C MET A 1 8.67 -14.33 14.69
N THR A 2 7.51 -14.83 15.10
CA THR A 2 7.02 -16.12 14.61
C THR A 2 6.62 -16.03 13.13
N GLU A 3 6.62 -17.18 12.44
CA GLU A 3 6.18 -17.27 11.05
C GLU A 3 4.74 -16.73 10.84
N GLN A 4 3.86 -16.97 11.82
CA GLN A 4 2.46 -16.48 11.76
C GLN A 4 2.38 -14.96 11.86
N GLU A 5 3.19 -14.32 12.70
CA GLU A 5 3.23 -12.86 12.82
C GLU A 5 3.75 -12.22 11.54
N ILE A 6 4.84 -12.76 10.97
CA ILE A 6 5.42 -12.29 9.70
C ILE A 6 4.38 -12.40 8.57
N ALA A 7 3.72 -13.56 8.45
CA ALA A 7 2.68 -13.77 7.44
C ALA A 7 1.48 -12.82 7.64
N GLY A 8 1.09 -12.57 8.90
CA GLY A 8 0.02 -11.64 9.24
C GLY A 8 0.34 -10.20 8.81
N GLU A 9 1.55 -9.72 9.08
CA GLU A 9 1.99 -8.38 8.69
C GLU A 9 2.09 -8.23 7.17
N ILE A 10 2.69 -9.20 6.47
CA ILE A 10 2.76 -9.20 5.00
C ILE A 10 1.36 -9.10 4.39
N ASN A 11 0.42 -9.90 4.89
CA ASN A 11 -0.96 -9.88 4.41
C ASN A 11 -1.64 -8.53 4.69
N GLY A 12 -1.37 -7.92 5.84
CA GLY A 12 -1.84 -6.57 6.16
C GLY A 12 -1.34 -5.52 5.16
N TYR A 13 -0.05 -5.53 4.82
CA TYR A 13 0.49 -4.61 3.81
C TYR A 13 -0.04 -4.90 2.40
N LYS A 14 -0.21 -6.17 2.01
CA LYS A 14 -0.84 -6.55 0.73
C LYS A 14 -2.27 -6.03 0.63
N GLN A 15 -3.05 -6.12 1.71
CA GLN A 15 -4.40 -5.55 1.75
C GLN A 15 -4.40 -4.01 1.64
N GLN A 16 -3.44 -3.33 2.28
CA GLN A 16 -3.29 -1.87 2.14
C GLN A 16 -2.94 -1.47 0.70
N LEU A 17 -2.08 -2.24 0.02
CA LEU A 17 -1.79 -2.06 -1.41
C LEU A 17 -3.07 -2.17 -2.25
N GLU A 18 -3.88 -3.23 -2.06
CA GLU A 18 -5.15 -3.39 -2.79
C GLU A 18 -6.13 -2.24 -2.54
N GLN A 19 -6.32 -1.84 -1.28
CA GLN A 19 -7.21 -0.71 -0.95
C GLN A 19 -6.74 0.61 -1.57
N SER A 20 -5.43 0.79 -1.70
CA SER A 20 -4.88 1.99 -2.32
C SER A 20 -5.11 2.04 -3.83
N ASP A 21 -5.22 0.89 -4.51
CA ASP A 21 -5.54 0.84 -5.94
C ASP A 21 -6.94 1.41 -6.21
N TYR A 22 -7.92 1.11 -5.33
CA TYR A 22 -9.25 1.71 -5.40
C TYR A 22 -9.21 3.25 -5.28
N LYS A 23 -8.40 3.78 -4.36
CA LYS A 23 -8.26 5.24 -4.18
C LYS A 23 -7.65 5.91 -5.42
N VAL A 24 -6.62 5.30 -5.99
CA VAL A 24 -6.00 5.78 -7.24
C VAL A 24 -7.01 5.74 -8.38
N MET A 25 -7.75 4.64 -8.53
CA MET A 25 -8.75 4.52 -9.59
C MET A 25 -9.82 5.61 -9.48
N LYS A 26 -10.33 5.87 -8.27
CA LYS A 26 -11.30 6.95 -8.03
C LYS A 26 -10.76 8.34 -8.41
N ALA A 27 -9.48 8.60 -8.13
CA ALA A 27 -8.84 9.86 -8.52
C ALA A 27 -8.73 9.99 -10.05
N VAL A 28 -8.41 8.88 -10.74
CA VAL A 28 -8.38 8.81 -12.20
C VAL A 28 -9.77 9.02 -12.80
N GLU A 29 -10.79 8.32 -12.30
CA GLU A 29 -12.18 8.48 -12.73
C GLU A 29 -12.68 9.92 -12.59
N ARG A 30 -12.29 10.61 -11.50
CA ARG A 30 -12.63 12.03 -11.28
C ARG A 30 -12.05 12.94 -12.37
N ILE A 31 -10.82 12.70 -12.80
CA ILE A 31 -10.17 13.45 -13.89
C ILE A 31 -10.95 13.27 -15.19
N PHE A 32 -11.29 12.02 -15.54
CA PHE A 32 -12.01 11.71 -16.79
C PHE A 32 -13.49 12.09 -16.77
N SER A 33 -14.06 12.32 -15.58
CA SER A 33 -15.45 12.77 -15.41
C SER A 33 -15.60 14.30 -15.37
N ALA A 34 -14.53 15.06 -15.58
CA ALA A 34 -14.58 16.51 -15.55
C ALA A 34 -15.44 17.09 -16.69
N SER A 35 -16.39 17.96 -16.35
CA SER A 35 -17.35 18.55 -17.29
C SER A 35 -16.85 19.83 -17.97
N SER A 36 -15.73 20.37 -17.52
CA SER A 36 -15.14 21.61 -18.05
C SER A 36 -13.62 21.63 -17.86
N ILE A 37 -12.94 22.55 -18.54
CA ILE A 37 -11.49 22.72 -18.43
C ILE A 37 -11.09 23.14 -17.00
N THR A 38 -11.88 23.99 -16.35
CA THR A 38 -11.63 24.40 -14.96
C THR A 38 -11.80 23.24 -13.98
N ASP A 39 -12.79 22.39 -14.20
CA ASP A 39 -13.00 21.19 -13.38
C ASP A 39 -11.88 20.18 -13.59
N LEU A 40 -11.41 20.01 -14.83
CA LEU A 40 -10.29 19.14 -15.17
C LEU A 40 -9.01 19.58 -14.47
N LEU A 41 -8.67 20.87 -14.54
CA LEU A 41 -7.47 21.41 -13.87
C LEU A 41 -7.55 21.22 -12.36
N SER A 42 -8.72 21.41 -11.76
CA SER A 42 -8.95 21.20 -10.33
C SER A 42 -8.83 19.71 -9.95
N ALA A 43 -9.39 18.81 -10.77
CA ALA A 43 -9.32 17.37 -10.56
C ALA A 43 -7.88 16.86 -10.68
N ILE A 44 -7.10 17.35 -11.65
CA ILE A 44 -5.68 17.02 -11.80
C ILE A 44 -4.87 17.50 -10.59
N ALA A 45 -5.08 18.73 -10.13
CA ALA A 45 -4.36 19.27 -8.97
C ALA A 45 -4.64 18.46 -7.69
N ALA A 46 -5.92 18.08 -7.47
CA ALA A 46 -6.31 17.23 -6.35
C ALA A 46 -5.69 15.82 -6.45
N ALA A 47 -5.80 15.19 -7.62
CA ALA A 47 -5.26 13.86 -7.86
C ALA A 47 -3.73 13.82 -7.74
N ALA A 48 -3.02 14.85 -8.23
CA ALA A 48 -1.56 14.90 -8.13
C ALA A 48 -1.09 14.82 -6.68
N LYS A 49 -1.75 15.53 -5.77
CA LYS A 49 -1.42 15.48 -4.34
C LYS A 49 -1.78 14.13 -3.72
N GLU A 50 -3.03 13.69 -3.89
CA GLU A 50 -3.54 12.44 -3.30
C GLU A 50 -2.77 11.20 -3.81
N VAL A 51 -2.49 11.13 -5.11
CA VAL A 51 -1.80 10.00 -5.73
C VAL A 51 -0.32 9.98 -5.38
N ALA A 52 0.35 11.15 -5.28
CA ALA A 52 1.76 11.19 -4.87
C ALA A 52 1.95 10.63 -3.44
N GLU A 53 1.09 11.03 -2.51
CA GLU A 53 1.10 10.50 -1.13
C GLU A 53 0.85 8.99 -1.11
N ILE A 54 -0.13 8.51 -1.90
CA ILE A 54 -0.42 7.07 -2.02
C ILE A 54 0.77 6.30 -2.60
N ILE A 55 1.42 6.82 -3.66
CA ILE A 55 2.58 6.15 -4.28
C ILE A 55 3.72 6.04 -3.27
N SER A 56 3.99 7.09 -2.49
CA SER A 56 5.01 7.05 -1.44
C SER A 56 4.70 5.98 -0.39
N GLN A 57 3.46 5.91 0.09
CA GLN A 57 3.04 4.88 1.06
C GLN A 57 3.17 3.47 0.49
N ARG A 58 2.75 3.26 -0.77
CA ARG A 58 2.87 1.97 -1.46
C ARG A 58 4.33 1.52 -1.57
N GLN A 59 5.27 2.45 -1.77
CA GLN A 59 6.69 2.11 -1.76
C GLN A 59 7.13 1.64 -0.38
N THR A 60 6.80 2.39 0.68
CA THR A 60 7.11 1.97 2.06
C THR A 60 6.55 0.58 2.38
N TRP A 61 5.30 0.28 2.01
CA TRP A 61 4.71 -1.03 2.26
C TRP A 61 5.40 -2.16 1.50
N ARG A 62 5.80 -1.92 0.24
CA ARG A 62 6.58 -2.90 -0.53
C ARG A 62 7.94 -3.15 0.10
N ASP A 63 8.63 -2.09 0.54
CA ASP A 63 9.90 -2.21 1.21
C ASP A 63 9.76 -3.04 2.50
N ARG A 64 8.70 -2.80 3.30
CA ARG A 64 8.40 -3.60 4.49
C ARG A 64 8.04 -5.05 4.17
N ILE A 65 7.27 -5.31 3.12
CA ILE A 65 6.98 -6.68 2.67
C ILE A 65 8.30 -7.39 2.32
N ASN A 66 9.17 -6.76 1.53
CA ASN A 66 10.44 -7.36 1.14
C ASN A 66 11.36 -7.63 2.35
N GLU A 67 11.39 -6.70 3.32
CA GLU A 67 12.12 -6.90 4.59
C GLU A 67 11.57 -8.11 5.36
N LEU A 68 10.25 -8.20 5.52
CA LEU A 68 9.59 -9.30 6.23
C LEU A 68 9.75 -10.65 5.51
N GLU A 69 9.66 -10.68 4.18
CA GLU A 69 9.87 -11.88 3.36
C GLU A 69 11.32 -12.38 3.43
N ALA A 70 12.27 -11.50 3.76
CA ALA A 70 13.67 -11.85 3.97
C ALA A 70 14.03 -12.21 5.43
N MET A 71 13.10 -12.08 6.38
CA MET A 71 13.36 -12.43 7.78
C MET A 71 13.35 -13.95 7.99
N GLU A 72 14.36 -14.46 8.71
CA GLU A 72 14.29 -15.81 9.27
C GLU A 72 13.38 -15.81 10.50
N PRO A 73 12.34 -16.66 10.55
CA PRO A 73 11.44 -16.73 11.70
C PRO A 73 12.17 -17.32 12.91
N ASP A 74 11.77 -16.91 14.12
CA ASP A 74 12.34 -17.45 15.35
C ASP A 74 12.07 -18.97 15.40
N GLN A 75 13.12 -19.77 15.56
CA GLN A 75 12.94 -21.20 15.83
C GLN A 75 12.34 -21.36 17.23
N PRO A 76 11.32 -22.21 17.41
CA PRO A 76 10.84 -22.52 18.75
C PRO A 76 12.02 -23.10 19.55
N GLU A 77 12.27 -22.55 20.75
CA GLU A 77 13.28 -23.09 21.66
C GLU A 77 13.01 -24.59 21.84
N ALA A 78 14.00 -25.41 21.53
CA ALA A 78 13.90 -26.86 21.70
C ALA A 78 13.54 -27.16 23.17
N PRO A 79 12.63 -28.12 23.45
CA PRO A 79 12.32 -28.49 24.83
C PRO A 79 13.61 -28.88 25.55
N GLN A 80 13.94 -28.19 26.64
CA GLN A 80 15.03 -28.60 27.51
C GLN A 80 14.65 -29.93 28.16
N GLU A 81 15.46 -30.97 27.91
CA GLU A 81 15.30 -32.33 28.47
C GLU A 81 15.43 -32.37 30.00
#